data_AF-A0A0M0LHZ1-F1
#
_entry.id   AF-A0A0M0LHZ1-F1
#
_cell.length_a   1.000
_cell.length_b   1.000
_cell.length_c   1.000
_cell.angle_alpha   90.00
_cell.angle_beta   90.00
_cell.angle_gamma   90.00
#
_symmetry.space_group_name_H-M   'P 1'
#
loop_
_entity.id
_entity.type
_entity.pdbx_description
1 polymer ?
#
loop_
_entity_poly.entity_id
_entity_poly.type
_entity_poly.pdbx_seq_one_letter_code
_entity_poly.pdbx_strand_id
1 'polypeptide(L)'
;MKGKTLLILGVISLIYTYCTPFIFKAHVQHPTVHTTAHFGSPFPFVEKSFSETSVPAGQSATVAFHSYFNESITFKLTPFLLSTLGHFVLLLAITYLASKFLGFSRQKSQ
;
A
#
# COMPACT_ATOMS: atom_id res chain seq x y z
N MET A 1 5.44 -0.03 -25.25
CA MET A 1 5.99 -0.98 -24.24
C MET A 1 5.63 -2.41 -24.65
N LYS A 2 6.52 -3.39 -24.43
CA LYS A 2 6.25 -4.80 -24.77
C LYS A 2 5.36 -5.44 -23.70
N GLY A 3 4.55 -6.44 -24.07
CA GLY A 3 3.66 -7.16 -23.13
C GLY A 3 4.39 -7.76 -21.92
N LYS A 4 5.62 -8.24 -22.11
CA LYS A 4 6.47 -8.74 -21.01
C LYS A 4 6.75 -7.68 -19.94
N THR A 5 6.96 -6.43 -20.33
CA THR A 5 7.19 -5.31 -19.40
C THR A 5 5.93 -5.01 -18.59
N LEU A 6 4.76 -5.01 -19.22
CA LEU A 6 3.48 -4.81 -18.53
C LEU A 6 3.20 -5.90 -17.51
N LEU A 7 3.48 -7.16 -17.85
CA LEU A 7 3.33 -8.28 -16.92
C LEU A 7 4.26 -8.14 -15.71
N ILE A 8 5.54 -7.78 -15.93
CA ILE A 8 6.50 -7.55 -14.85
C ILE A 8 6.02 -6.41 -13.93
N LEU A 9 5.58 -5.29 -14.50
CA LEU A 9 5.04 -4.17 -13.71
C LEU A 9 3.80 -4.57 -12.93
N GLY A 10 2.92 -5.40 -13.50
CA GLY A 10 1.75 -5.94 -12.81
C GLY A 10 2.14 -6.77 -11.58
N VAL A 11 3.08 -7.70 -11.75
CA VAL A 11 3.57 -8.54 -10.64
C VAL A 11 4.24 -7.68 -9.55
N ILE A 12 5.09 -6.73 -9.93
CA ILE A 12 5.73 -5.81 -8.97
C ILE A 12 4.68 -4.99 -8.21
N SER A 13 3.64 -4.50 -8.90
CA SER A 13 2.56 -3.72 -8.29
C SER A 13 1.75 -4.55 -7.29
N LEU A 14 1.49 -5.81 -7.62
CA LEU A 14 0.79 -6.73 -6.74
C LEU A 14 1.61 -7.01 -5.46
N ILE A 15 2.90 -7.34 -5.62
CA ILE A 15 3.82 -7.57 -4.50
C ILE A 15 3.91 -6.32 -3.62
N TYR A 16 4.10 -5.14 -4.24
CA TYR A 16 4.21 -3.89 -3.51
C TYR A 16 2.92 -3.61 -2.72
N THR A 17 1.76 -3.75 -3.36
CA THR A 17 0.46 -3.57 -2.71
C THR A 17 0.32 -4.50 -1.51
N TYR A 18 0.62 -5.78 -1.67
CA TYR A 18 0.58 -6.78 -0.58
C TYR A 18 1.54 -6.45 0.57
N CYS A 19 2.67 -5.80 0.29
CA CYS A 19 3.61 -5.39 1.33
C CYS A 19 3.23 -4.08 2.04
N THR A 20 2.40 -3.21 1.42
CA THR A 20 2.10 -1.88 1.99
C THR A 20 1.59 -1.87 3.43
N PRO A 21 0.75 -2.83 3.90
CA PRO A 21 0.33 -2.86 5.29
C PRO A 21 1.47 -2.98 6.30
N PHE A 22 2.57 -3.65 5.95
CA PHE A 22 3.75 -3.81 6.82
C PHE A 22 4.65 -2.58 6.85
N ILE A 23 4.59 -1.75 5.81
CA ILE A 23 5.44 -0.55 5.67
C ILE A 23 4.86 0.61 6.47
N PHE A 24 3.53 0.78 6.43
CA PHE A 24 2.85 1.91 7.05
C PHE A 24 2.23 1.55 8.39
N LYS A 25 2.48 2.37 9.40
CA LYS A 25 1.82 2.28 10.71
C LYS A 25 0.52 3.06 10.68
N ALA A 26 -0.54 2.50 11.24
CA ALA A 26 -1.80 3.20 11.40
C ALA A 26 -1.72 4.09 12.65
N HIS A 27 -2.12 5.35 12.51
CA HIS A 27 -2.23 6.27 13.62
C HIS A 27 -3.70 6.45 13.99
N VAL A 28 -4.07 6.11 15.22
CA VAL A 28 -5.43 6.26 15.73
C VAL A 28 -5.44 7.31 16.82
N GLN A 29 -6.17 8.38 16.60
CA GLN A 29 -6.40 9.43 17.58
C GLN A 29 -7.62 9.06 18.41
N HIS A 30 -7.49 9.08 19.74
CA HIS A 30 -8.58 8.76 20.68
C HIS A 30 -9.21 7.37 20.43
N PRO A 31 -8.42 6.28 20.52
CA PRO A 31 -8.98 4.94 20.44
C PRO A 31 -10.05 4.77 21.52
N THR A 32 -11.19 4.18 21.14
CA THR A 32 -12.23 3.69 22.05
C THR A 32 -12.19 2.15 22.11
N VAL A 33 -13.02 1.55 22.96
CA VAL A 33 -13.17 0.09 23.15
C VAL A 33 -13.34 -0.70 21.83
N HIS A 34 -13.88 -0.09 20.78
CA HIS A 34 -14.08 -0.72 19.46
C HIS A 34 -13.40 0.08 18.35
N THR A 35 -12.08 0.16 18.39
CA THR A 35 -11.31 0.89 17.38
C THR A 35 -10.79 -0.06 16.30
N THR A 36 -10.89 0.39 15.06
CA THR A 36 -10.32 -0.29 13.89
C THR A 36 -9.19 0.54 13.31
N ALA A 37 -8.02 -0.08 13.17
CA ALA A 37 -6.91 0.49 12.41
C ALA A 37 -6.98 0.02 10.96
N HIS A 38 -6.80 0.94 10.02
CA HIS A 38 -6.78 0.67 8.59
C HIS A 38 -5.35 0.65 8.07
N PHE A 39 -5.02 -0.36 7.26
CA PHE A 39 -3.70 -0.57 6.67
C PHE A 39 -3.80 -0.81 5.17
N GLY A 40 -2.67 -0.58 4.51
CA GLY A 40 -2.57 -0.64 3.06
C GLY A 40 -2.68 0.76 2.43
N SER A 41 -2.07 0.89 1.26
CA SER A 41 -1.98 2.15 0.52
C SER A 41 -2.13 1.85 -0.97
N PRO A 42 -2.56 2.81 -1.81
CA PRO A 42 -3.17 4.10 -1.44
C PRO A 42 -4.60 3.98 -0.90
N PHE A 43 -5.29 2.87 -1.18
CA PHE A 43 -6.60 2.56 -0.64
C PHE A 43 -6.46 1.48 0.43
N PRO A 44 -6.78 1.78 1.70
CA PRO A 44 -6.68 0.80 2.77
C PRO A 44 -7.56 -0.42 2.49
N PHE A 45 -6.96 -1.60 2.60
CA PHE A 45 -7.61 -2.87 2.26
C PHE A 45 -7.49 -3.92 3.36
N VAL A 46 -6.83 -3.58 4.45
CA VAL A 46 -6.71 -4.42 5.63
C VAL A 46 -7.19 -3.63 6.83
N GLU A 47 -8.00 -4.26 7.66
CA GLU A 47 -8.53 -3.67 8.87
C GLU A 47 -8.20 -4.57 10.05
N LYS A 48 -7.72 -3.98 11.14
CA LYS A 48 -7.44 -4.69 12.38
C LYS A 48 -8.22 -4.04 13.51
N SER A 49 -9.10 -4.80 14.14
CA SER A 49 -9.80 -4.36 15.35
C SER A 49 -8.93 -4.63 16.58
N PHE A 50 -8.87 -3.69 17.51
CA PHE A 50 -8.16 -3.85 18.78
C PHE A 50 -8.93 -3.19 19.91
N SER A 51 -8.81 -3.75 21.12
CA SER A 51 -9.43 -3.21 22.33
C SER A 51 -8.42 -2.40 23.14
N GLU A 52 -8.93 -1.36 23.79
CA GLU A 52 -8.21 -0.23 24.40
C GLU A 52 -7.40 -0.57 25.65
N THR A 53 -7.43 -1.83 26.13
CA THR A 53 -6.86 -2.19 27.45
C THR A 53 -5.37 -1.90 27.63
N SER A 54 -4.65 -1.51 26.57
CA SER A 54 -3.22 -1.19 26.57
C SER A 54 -2.87 0.28 26.30
N VAL A 55 -3.83 1.18 26.05
CA VAL A 55 -3.54 2.60 25.71
C VAL A 55 -4.24 3.54 26.70
N PRO A 56 -3.52 4.47 27.36
CA PRO A 56 -4.14 5.46 28.25
C PRO A 56 -5.16 6.33 27.51
N ALA A 57 -6.34 6.52 28.13
CA ALA A 57 -7.40 7.37 27.60
C ALA A 57 -6.87 8.77 27.23
N GLY A 58 -7.20 9.25 26.03
CA GLY A 58 -6.78 10.56 25.52
C GLY A 58 -5.42 10.61 24.82
N GLN A 59 -4.71 9.49 24.66
CA GLN A 59 -3.47 9.42 23.88
C GLN A 59 -3.67 8.77 22.51
N SER A 60 -2.91 9.24 21.51
CA SER A 60 -2.88 8.59 20.20
C SER A 60 -2.13 7.26 20.26
N ALA A 61 -2.69 6.24 19.60
CA ALA A 61 -2.04 4.95 19.43
C ALA A 61 -1.42 4.83 18.04
N THR A 62 -0.22 4.28 17.97
CA THR A 62 0.40 3.88 16.69
C THR A 62 0.39 2.36 16.61
N VAL A 63 -0.38 1.80 15.67
CA VAL A 63 -0.56 0.36 15.52
C VAL A 63 0.24 -0.11 14.31
N ALA A 64 1.06 -1.14 14.48
CA ALA A 64 1.77 -1.80 13.40
C ALA A 64 1.01 -3.05 12.92
N PHE A 65 1.09 -3.30 11.62
CA PHE A 65 0.62 -4.54 11.02
C PHE A 65 1.71 -5.63 11.14
N HIS A 66 1.33 -6.83 11.57
CA HIS A 66 2.29 -7.91 11.82
C HIS A 66 2.05 -9.18 11.00
N SER A 67 0.81 -9.49 10.64
CA SER A 67 0.48 -10.72 9.92
C SER A 67 -0.92 -10.60 9.33
N TYR A 68 -1.18 -11.26 8.20
CA TYR A 68 -2.52 -11.39 7.61
C TYR A 68 -3.37 -12.50 8.25
N PHE A 69 -2.75 -13.41 9.01
CA PHE A 69 -3.40 -14.63 9.51
C PHE A 69 -3.99 -14.48 10.91
N ASN A 70 -4.13 -13.25 11.41
CA ASN A 70 -4.73 -13.01 12.71
C ASN A 70 -6.25 -12.90 12.56
N GLU A 71 -7.01 -13.57 13.43
CA GLU A 71 -8.49 -13.60 13.39
C GLU A 71 -9.15 -12.21 13.56
N SER A 72 -8.42 -11.25 14.12
CA SER A 72 -8.87 -9.86 14.27
C SER A 72 -8.77 -9.02 12.99
N ILE A 73 -8.40 -9.64 11.86
CA ILE A 73 -8.14 -8.95 10.59
C ILE A 73 -9.25 -9.19 9.57
N THR A 74 -9.70 -8.10 8.96
CA THR A 74 -10.60 -8.13 7.81
C THR A 74 -9.86 -7.68 6.56
N PHE A 75 -9.82 -8.53 5.53
CA PHE A 75 -9.25 -8.22 4.23
C PHE A 75 -10.35 -7.81 3.24
N LYS A 76 -10.20 -6.65 2.61
CA LYS A 76 -11.15 -6.10 1.64
C LYS A 76 -10.58 -6.20 0.22
N LEU A 77 -11.18 -7.05 -0.60
CA LEU A 77 -10.68 -7.32 -1.96
C LEU A 77 -10.76 -6.11 -2.90
N THR A 78 -11.86 -5.36 -2.87
CA THR A 78 -12.06 -4.20 -3.76
C THR A 78 -10.99 -3.11 -3.59
N PRO A 79 -10.72 -2.59 -2.37
CA PRO A 79 -9.64 -1.62 -2.19
C PRO A 79 -8.26 -2.21 -2.46
N PHE A 80 -8.05 -3.52 -2.26
CA PHE A 80 -6.80 -4.18 -2.63
C PHE A 80 -6.53 -4.13 -4.14
N LEU A 81 -7.53 -4.46 -4.95
CA LEU A 81 -7.43 -4.39 -6.41
C LEU A 81 -7.25 -2.94 -6.88
N LEU A 82 -7.95 -2.00 -6.26
CA LEU A 82 -7.82 -0.57 -6.60
C LEU A 82 -6.43 -0.04 -6.24
N SER A 83 -5.87 -0.45 -5.10
CA SER A 83 -4.49 -0.14 -4.72
C SER A 83 -3.47 -0.76 -5.67
N THR A 84 -3.69 -2.01 -6.07
CA THR A 84 -2.85 -2.69 -7.06
C THR A 84 -2.85 -1.95 -8.40
N LEU A 85 -4.03 -1.52 -8.86
CA LEU A 85 -4.16 -0.72 -10.07
C LEU A 85 -3.49 0.65 -9.92
N GLY A 86 -3.65 1.32 -8.77
CA GLY A 86 -3.00 2.59 -8.46
C GLY A 86 -1.47 2.50 -8.56
N HIS A 87 -0.87 1.50 -7.91
CA HIS A 87 0.58 1.26 -8.00
C HIS A 87 1.02 0.90 -9.42
N PHE A 88 0.21 0.12 -10.14
CA PHE A 88 0.50 -0.23 -11.52
C PHE A 88 0.56 0.99 -12.43
N VAL A 89 -0.43 1.87 -12.34
CA VAL A 89 -0.45 3.12 -13.11
C VAL A 89 0.72 4.03 -12.71
N LEU A 90 1.06 4.10 -11.42
CA LEU A 90 2.21 4.88 -10.94
C LEU A 90 3.53 4.36 -11.53
N LEU A 91 3.79 3.06 -11.44
CA LEU A 91 5.00 2.45 -12.01
C LEU A 91 5.03 2.57 -13.53
N LEU A 92 3.88 2.46 -14.19
CA LEU A 92 3.75 2.70 -15.62
C LEU A 92 4.12 4.15 -15.97
N ALA A 93 3.63 5.13 -15.21
CA ALA A 93 3.95 6.54 -15.40
C ALA A 93 5.45 6.82 -15.17
N ILE A 94 6.04 6.27 -14.11
CA ILE A 94 7.47 6.41 -13.80
C ILE A 94 8.31 5.79 -14.92
N THR A 95 8.00 4.57 -15.36
CA THR A 95 8.75 3.91 -16.44
C THR A 95 8.61 4.61 -17.77
N TYR A 96 7.41 5.11 -18.09
CA TYR A 96 7.18 5.94 -19.26
C TYR A 96 8.02 7.22 -19.21
N LEU A 97 7.97 7.95 -18.10
CA LEU A 97 8.72 9.19 -17.92
C LEU A 97 10.24 8.97 -17.99
N ALA A 98 10.73 7.92 -17.31
CA ALA A 98 12.13 7.52 -17.35
C ALA A 98 12.57 7.17 -18.78
N SER A 99 11.75 6.43 -19.54
CA SER A 99 12.06 6.11 -20.93
C SER A 99 12.15 7.34 -21.83
N LYS A 100 11.30 8.35 -21.59
CA LYS A 100 11.31 9.61 -22.34
C LYS A 100 12.56 10.43 -22.03
N PHE A 101 12.93 10.58 -20.76
CA PHE A 101 14.13 11.33 -20.36
C PHE A 101 15.43 10.63 -20.75
N LEU A 102 15.54 9.31 -20.56
CA LEU A 102 16.72 8.53 -20.94
C LEU A 102 16.84 8.40 -22.48
N GLY A 103 15.71 8.36 -23.19
CA GLY A 103 15.67 8.44 -24.65
C GLY A 103 16.16 9.78 -25.19
N PHE A 104 15.80 10.89 -24.53
CA PHE A 104 16.28 12.23 -24.87
C PHE A 104 17.80 12.38 -24.66
N SER A 105 18.35 11.73 -23.63
CA SER A 105 19.79 11.75 -23.34
C SER A 105 20.63 11.08 -24.43
N ARG A 106 20.12 10.02 -25.07
CA ARG A 106 20.82 9.35 -26.19
C ARG A 106 20.85 10.16 -27.48
N GLN A 107 19.87 11.03 -27.72
CA GLN A 107 19.79 11.81 -28.95
C GLN A 107 20.70 13.05 -28.98
N LYS A 108 21.18 13.51 -27.81
CA LYS A 108 22.11 14.65 -27.70
C LYS A 108 23.59 14.26 -27.86
N SER A 109 23.90 12.99 -28.04
CA SER A 109 25.27 12.45 -28.13
C SER A 109 25.63 11.95 -29.54
N GLN A 110 24.86 12.34 -30.56
CA GLN A 110 25.21 12.19 -31.97
C GLN A 110 25.23 13.57 -32.62
#